data_AF-A0A376TR29-F1
#
_entry.id   AF-A0A376TR29-F1
#
_cell.length_a   1.000
_cell.length_b   1.000
_cell.length_c   1.000
_cell.angle_alpha   90.00
_cell.angle_beta   90.00
_cell.angle_gamma   90.00
#
_symmetry.space_group_name_H-M   'P 1'
#
loop_
_entity.id
_entity.type
_entity.pdbx_description
1 polymer ?
#
loop_
_entity_poly.entity_id
_entity_poly.type
_entity_poly.pdbx_seq_one_letter_code
_entity_poly.pdbx_strand_id
1 'polypeptide(L)'
;MKRISFAVLALLMTAQQCFAGGVALSTTRVIYDGGKKEASLTVENHNKNEEFLIQSWIDDVNGNKKNTVLLLHRHYSNLILIKITSYVSSILKIPYLKIVNPFTGLM
;
A
#
# COMPACT_ATOMS: atom_id res chain seq x y z
N MET A 1 -50.37 -0.13 12.50
CA MET A 1 -49.41 0.70 11.74
C MET A 1 -48.11 1.01 12.50
N LYS A 2 -48.16 1.51 13.75
CA LYS A 2 -46.94 1.86 14.54
C LYS A 2 -45.96 0.68 14.80
N ARG A 3 -46.48 -0.53 15.02
CA ARG A 3 -45.66 -1.74 15.25
C ARG A 3 -44.88 -2.20 14.01
N ILE A 4 -45.47 -2.05 12.84
CA ILE A 4 -44.82 -2.38 11.55
C ILE A 4 -43.71 -1.36 11.27
N SER A 5 -43.95 -0.08 11.59
CA SER A 5 -42.93 0.97 11.47
C SER A 5 -41.69 0.72 12.35
N PHE A 6 -41.88 0.22 13.57
CA PHE A 6 -40.77 -0.15 14.47
C PHE A 6 -39.98 -1.36 13.95
N ALA A 7 -40.64 -2.34 13.35
CA ALA A 7 -39.99 -3.52 12.77
C ALA A 7 -39.13 -3.16 11.54
N VAL A 8 -39.61 -2.26 10.68
CA VAL A 8 -38.86 -1.76 9.53
C VAL A 8 -37.62 -0.96 9.98
N LEU A 9 -37.76 -0.14 11.03
CA LEU A 9 -36.64 0.63 11.58
C LEU A 9 -35.55 -0.29 12.18
N ALA A 10 -35.94 -1.35 12.88
CA ALA A 10 -34.99 -2.33 13.42
C ALA A 10 -34.22 -3.09 12.32
N LEU A 11 -34.88 -3.37 11.19
CA LEU A 11 -34.27 -4.04 10.05
C LEU A 11 -33.26 -3.14 9.30
N LEU A 12 -33.48 -1.83 9.29
CA LEU A 12 -32.54 -0.86 8.69
C LEU A 12 -31.28 -0.65 9.53
N MET A 13 -31.30 -1.00 10.83
CA MET A 13 -30.15 -0.88 11.73
C MET A 13 -29.16 -2.04 11.61
N THR A 14 -29.46 -3.10 10.85
CA THR A 14 -28.51 -4.18 10.56
C THR A 14 -27.61 -3.87 9.35
N ALA A 15 -27.37 -2.59 9.07
CA ALA A 15 -26.52 -2.15 7.97
C ALA A 15 -25.15 -2.87 8.02
N GLN A 16 -24.75 -3.40 6.87
CA GLN A 16 -23.65 -4.34 6.72
C GLN A 16 -22.34 -3.74 7.24
N GLN A 17 -21.69 -4.44 8.18
CA GLN A 17 -20.32 -4.17 8.56
C GLN A 17 -19.42 -4.48 7.34
N CYS A 18 -18.95 -3.45 6.65
CA CYS A 18 -17.95 -3.62 5.59
C CYS A 18 -16.60 -3.87 6.26
N PHE A 19 -16.17 -5.14 6.29
CA PHE A 19 -14.86 -5.51 6.82
C PHE A 19 -13.80 -5.29 5.73
N ALA A 20 -13.19 -4.11 5.70
CA ALA A 20 -12.02 -3.84 4.87
C ALA A 20 -10.74 -4.38 5.56
N GLY A 21 -10.66 -5.69 5.75
CA GLY A 21 -9.47 -6.38 6.26
C GLY A 21 -8.44 -6.59 5.14
N GLY A 22 -7.93 -5.51 4.57
CA GLY A 22 -7.07 -5.55 3.38
C GLY A 22 -5.61 -5.23 3.66
N VAL A 23 -4.87 -5.02 2.57
CA VAL A 23 -3.52 -4.48 2.57
C VAL A 23 -3.58 -2.95 2.70
N ALA A 24 -2.85 -2.38 3.65
CA ALA A 24 -2.74 -0.95 3.89
C ALA A 24 -1.29 -0.47 3.74
N LEU A 25 -1.14 0.81 3.39
CA LEU A 25 0.15 1.52 3.33
C LEU A 25 0.23 2.52 4.49
N SER A 26 1.42 2.75 5.03
CA SER A 26 1.61 3.71 6.13
C SER A 26 1.49 5.18 5.72
N THR A 27 1.54 5.49 4.42
CA THR A 27 1.43 6.86 3.89
C THR A 27 0.82 6.85 2.49
N THR A 28 0.25 7.98 2.08
CA THR A 28 -0.27 8.23 0.71
C THR A 28 0.79 8.77 -0.24
N ARG A 29 1.95 9.20 0.28
CA ARG A 29 3.08 9.70 -0.51
C ARG A 29 4.41 9.42 0.20
N VAL A 30 5.42 9.07 -0.59
CA VAL A 30 6.82 8.98 -0.15
C VAL A 30 7.58 10.20 -0.65
N ILE A 31 8.27 10.91 0.24
CA ILE A 31 9.15 12.03 -0.10
C ILE A 31 10.59 11.58 0.14
N TYR A 32 11.43 11.70 -0.88
CA TYR A 32 12.85 11.38 -0.76
C TYR A 32 13.60 12.53 -0.08
N ASP A 33 14.35 12.18 0.96
CA ASP A 33 15.35 13.06 1.54
C ASP A 33 16.60 13.04 0.64
N GLY A 34 17.01 14.22 0.14
CA GLY A 34 18.13 14.37 -0.78
C GLY A 34 19.48 13.87 -0.23
N GLY A 35 19.61 13.75 1.10
CA GLY A 35 20.80 13.17 1.74
C GLY A 35 20.79 11.63 1.83
N LYS A 36 19.69 10.96 1.46
CA LYS A 36 19.51 9.51 1.64
C LYS A 36 19.45 8.77 0.31
N LYS A 37 19.98 7.53 0.31
CA LYS A 37 20.01 6.65 -0.86
C LYS A 37 18.70 5.87 -1.07
N GLU A 38 17.82 5.87 -0.09
CA GLU A 38 16.57 5.11 -0.10
C GLU A 38 15.52 5.78 0.80
N ALA A 39 14.26 5.51 0.50
CA ALA A 39 13.12 5.81 1.35
C ALA A 39 12.46 4.50 1.83
N SER A 40 11.70 4.56 2.92
CA SER A 40 11.00 3.41 3.47
C SER A 40 9.50 3.60 3.40
N LEU A 41 8.77 2.55 3.01
CA LEU A 41 7.32 2.47 3.00
C LEU A 41 6.90 1.21 3.75
N THR A 42 6.00 1.33 4.72
CA THR A 42 5.47 0.16 5.42
C THR A 42 4.19 -0.31 4.75
N VAL A 43 4.11 -1.61 4.54
CA VAL A 43 2.92 -2.31 4.05
C VAL A 43 2.43 -3.24 5.13
N GLU A 44 1.14 -3.17 5.43
CA GLU A 44 0.51 -3.91 6.51
C GLU A 44 -0.64 -4.73 5.96
N ASN A 45 -0.78 -5.96 6.45
CA ASN A 45 -1.96 -6.77 6.21
C ASN A 45 -2.80 -6.76 7.48
N HIS A 46 -3.96 -6.10 7.48
CA HIS A 46 -4.86 -6.07 8.63
C HIS A 46 -5.80 -7.27 8.68
N ASN A 47 -5.80 -8.11 7.65
CA ASN A 47 -6.51 -9.38 7.66
C ASN A 47 -5.82 -10.37 8.61
N LYS A 48 -6.60 -10.99 9.48
CA LYS A 48 -6.10 -12.01 10.43
C LYS A 48 -6.06 -13.41 9.82
N ASN A 49 -6.81 -13.64 8.73
CA ASN A 49 -7.07 -14.97 8.20
C ASN A 49 -6.51 -15.17 6.79
N GLU A 50 -6.24 -14.08 6.06
CA GLU A 50 -5.77 -14.13 4.68
C GLU A 50 -4.35 -13.59 4.54
N GLU A 51 -3.58 -14.23 3.67
CA GLU A 51 -2.27 -13.77 3.24
C GLU A 51 -2.38 -13.18 1.83
N PHE A 52 -1.62 -12.12 1.56
CA PHE A 52 -1.64 -11.48 0.25
C PHE A 52 -0.29 -11.58 -0.45
N LEU A 53 -0.33 -11.78 -1.76
CA LEU A 53 0.83 -11.58 -2.63
C LEU A 53 0.70 -10.20 -3.26
N ILE A 54 1.71 -9.36 -3.03
CA ILE A 54 1.72 -7.98 -3.50
C ILE A 54 2.78 -7.84 -4.57
N GLN A 55 2.38 -7.33 -5.72
CA GLN A 55 3.28 -6.89 -6.76
C GLN A 55 3.38 -5.37 -6.74
N SER A 56 4.58 -4.85 -6.91
CA SER A 56 4.82 -3.40 -6.96
C SER A 56 5.70 -3.02 -8.15
N TRP A 57 5.44 -1.84 -8.69
CA TRP A 57 6.23 -1.20 -9.74
C TRP A 57 6.20 0.33 -9.54
N ILE A 58 7.08 1.06 -10.22
CA ILE A 58 7.07 2.51 -10.22
C ILE A 58 6.87 2.98 -11.65
N ASP A 59 5.86 3.81 -11.88
CA ASP A 59 5.64 4.47 -13.16
C ASP A 59 6.42 5.79 -13.20
N ASP A 60 7.02 6.12 -14.35
CA ASP A 60 7.54 7.46 -14.59
C ASP A 60 6.40 8.45 -14.92
N VAL A 61 6.73 9.74 -15.05
CA VAL A 61 5.75 10.79 -15.38
C VAL A 61 5.07 10.61 -16.73
N ASN A 62 5.67 9.82 -17.63
CA ASN A 62 5.13 9.51 -18.95
C ASN A 62 4.33 8.19 -18.95
N GLY A 63 4.14 7.56 -17.78
CA GLY A 63 3.43 6.29 -17.64
C GLY A 63 4.24 5.06 -18.05
N ASN A 64 5.55 5.20 -18.28
CA ASN A 64 6.39 4.03 -18.52
C ASN A 64 6.66 3.31 -17.21
N LYS A 65 6.27 2.04 -17.18
CA LYS A 65 6.55 1.13 -16.07
C LYS A 65 8.06 0.92 -15.95
N LYS A 66 8.65 1.41 -14.86
CA LYS A 66 9.95 0.93 -14.42
C LYS A 66 9.71 -0.19 -13.41
N ASN A 67 10.20 -1.38 -13.77
CA ASN A 67 10.35 -2.50 -12.84
C ASN A 67 11.46 -2.16 -11.84
N THR A 68 11.15 -1.21 -10.96
CA THR A 68 11.96 -0.92 -9.81
C THR A 68 11.76 -2.05 -8.84
N VAL A 69 12.86 -2.70 -8.52
CA VAL A 69 12.89 -3.68 -7.46
C VAL A 69 12.74 -2.96 -6.12
N LEU A 70 11.63 -3.19 -5.44
CA LEU A 70 11.51 -2.82 -4.03
C LEU A 70 12.28 -3.84 -3.20
N LEU A 71 13.09 -3.35 -2.27
CA LEU A 71 13.88 -4.21 -1.39
C LEU A 71 13.09 -4.45 -0.10
N LEU A 72 12.89 -5.71 0.29
CA LEU A 72 12.36 -6.01 1.60
C LEU A 72 13.42 -5.76 2.66
N HIS A 73 13.09 -4.99 3.68
CA HIS A 73 14.05 -4.72 4.76
C HIS A 73 14.53 -6.00 5.45
N ARG A 74 13.64 -6.99 5.64
CA ARG A 74 13.98 -8.28 6.26
C ARG A 74 14.72 -9.25 5.35
N HIS A 75 14.71 -9.02 4.04
CA HIS A 75 15.40 -9.87 3.08
C HIS A 75 15.81 -9.01 1.88
N TYR A 76 17.11 -8.67 1.78
CA TYR A 76 17.69 -7.89 0.68
C TYR A 76 17.74 -8.68 -0.64
N SER A 77 16.67 -9.39 -0.97
CA SER A 77 16.45 -10.05 -2.25
C SER A 77 15.61 -9.17 -3.15
N ASN A 78 15.98 -9.13 -4.43
CA ASN A 78 15.30 -8.36 -5.44
C ASN A 78 13.94 -8.97 -5.80
N LEU A 79 12.89 -8.65 -5.04
CA LEU A 79 11.57 -9.26 -5.19
C LEU A 79 10.58 -8.26 -5.80
N ILE A 80 10.04 -8.62 -6.97
CA ILE A 80 8.90 -7.92 -7.59
C ILE A 80 7.59 -8.32 -6.90
N LEU A 81 7.56 -9.52 -6.30
CA LEU A 81 6.44 -10.12 -5.61
C LEU A 81 6.77 -10.36 -4.15
N ILE A 82 5.91 -9.87 -3.26
CA ILE A 82 6.12 -9.89 -1.81
C ILE A 82 4.92 -10.55 -1.17
N LYS A 83 5.16 -11.67 -0.47
CA LYS A 83 4.15 -12.31 0.37
C LYS A 83 4.04 -11.55 1.69
N ILE A 84 2.85 -11.09 2.04
CA ILE A 84 2.54 -10.51 3.35
C ILE A 84 1.56 -11.43 4.09
N THR A 85 2.08 -12.08 5.13
CA THR A 85 1.33 -12.95 6.03
C THR A 85 0.29 -12.16 6.82
N SER A 86 -0.75 -12.85 7.31
CA SER A 86 -1.85 -12.25 8.05
C SER A 86 -1.36 -11.49 9.29
N TYR A 87 -1.91 -10.29 9.49
CA TYR A 87 -1.64 -9.44 10.66
C TYR A 87 -0.16 -9.08 10.87
N VAL A 88 0.58 -8.85 9.78
CA VAL A 88 2.02 -8.51 9.80
C VAL A 88 2.29 -7.23 9.01
N SER A 89 3.27 -6.44 9.49
CA SER A 89 3.85 -5.30 8.77
C SER A 89 5.22 -5.67 8.15
N SER A 90 5.47 -5.15 6.95
CA SER A 90 6.72 -5.31 6.23
C SER A 90 7.20 -3.96 5.70
N ILE A 91 8.50 -3.69 5.81
CA ILE A 91 9.10 -2.45 5.30
C ILE A 91 9.67 -2.71 3.91
N LEU A 92 9.21 -1.90 2.96
CA LEU A 92 9.72 -1.78 1.61
C LEU A 92 10.69 -0.62 1.54
N LYS A 93 11.92 -0.91 1.16
CA LYS A 93 12.94 0.08 0.84
C LYS A 93 12.86 0.39 -0.64
N ILE A 94 12.66 1.67 -0.93
CA ILE A 94 12.56 2.20 -2.28
C ILE A 94 13.87 2.94 -2.56
N PRO A 95 14.78 2.38 -3.36
CA PRO A 95 16.04 3.04 -3.66
C PRO A 95 15.78 4.35 -4.39
N TYR A 96 16.67 5.33 -4.20
CA TYR A 96 16.67 6.55 -4.98
C TYR A 96 17.03 6.22 -6.41
N LEU A 97 16.02 6.14 -7.27
CA LEU A 97 16.25 6.08 -8.70
C LEU A 97 16.27 7.51 -9.23
N LYS A 98 17.02 7.74 -10.31
CA LYS A 98 16.81 8.90 -11.18
C LYS A 98 15.46 8.77 -11.91
N ILE A 99 14.37 8.52 -11.20
CA ILE A 99 13.01 8.61 -11.70
C ILE A 99 12.66 10.07 -11.59
N VAL A 100 12.96 10.77 -12.68
CA VAL A 100 12.43 12.09 -13.01
C VAL A 100 12.71 13.13 -11.95
N ASN A 101 13.86 13.78 -12.09
CA ASN A 101 13.98 15.14 -11.60
C ASN A 101 13.40 16.01 -12.74
N PRO A 102 12.15 16.54 -12.65
CA PRO A 102 11.62 17.37 -13.73
C PRO A 102 12.41 18.69 -13.88
N PHE A 103 13.29 19.00 -12.93
CA PHE A 103 14.10 20.21 -12.89
C PHE A 103 15.52 20.06 -13.45
N THR A 104 15.95 18.88 -13.88
CA THR A 104 17.29 18.72 -14.49
C THR A 104 17.42 19.31 -15.90
N GLY A 105 16.33 19.85 -16.47
CA GLY A 105 16.34 20.53 -17.78
C GLY A 105 16.21 22.05 -17.72
N LEU A 106 16.33 22.67 -16.54
CA LEU A 106 16.19 24.13 -16.34
C LEU A 106 17.46 24.80 -15.77
N MET A 107 18.64 24.22 -16.01
CA MET A 107 19.93 24.92 -15.91
C MET A 107 20.68 24.83 -17.23
#